data_AF-A0A958HIG2-F1
#
_entry.id   AF-A0A958HIG2-F1
#
_cell.length_a   1.000
_cell.length_b   1.000
_cell.length_c   1.000
_cell.angle_alpha   90.00
_cell.angle_beta   90.00
_cell.angle_gamma   90.00
#
_symmetry.space_group_name_H-M   'P 1'
#
loop_
_entity.id
_entity.type
_entity.pdbx_description
1 polymer ?
#
loop_
_entity_poly.entity_id
_entity_poly.type
_entity_poly.pdbx_seq_one_letter_code
_entity_poly.pdbx_strand_id
1 'polypeptide(L)'
;MTPSEANIQSAYSVAQERYAALGGDTEHALAALKNIAISLHCWQGDDVGGFENTGGELGGGLATTGNYPGKARTADELRSDLDLAYRLIPGQHRLNLHAIYAETGGKQVESTDLQPEHFAGWLDWAKANNHGLDFNPTCFSHPMAADGFTLA
;
A
#
# COMPACT_ATOMS: atom_id res chain seq x y z
N MET A 1 6.61 25.45 15.44
CA MET A 1 6.45 24.89 16.80
C MET A 1 5.37 23.84 16.74
N THR A 2 5.62 22.65 17.25
CA THR A 2 4.58 21.62 17.42
C THR A 2 3.62 22.08 18.52
N PRO A 3 2.30 22.07 18.30
CA PRO A 3 1.34 22.43 19.34
C PRO A 3 1.50 21.50 20.55
N SER A 4 1.32 22.05 21.76
CA SER A 4 1.32 21.23 22.97
C SER A 4 0.05 20.38 23.05
N GLU A 5 0.09 19.30 23.82
CA GLU A 5 -1.09 18.45 24.07
C GLU A 5 -2.28 19.28 24.60
N ALA A 6 -2.01 20.21 25.52
CA ALA A 6 -3.04 21.11 26.05
C ALA A 6 -3.67 21.99 24.96
N ASN A 7 -2.88 22.45 23.98
CA ASN A 7 -3.41 23.21 22.85
C ASN A 7 -4.28 22.34 21.93
N ILE A 8 -3.88 21.09 21.69
CA ILE A 8 -4.64 20.14 20.87
C ILE A 8 -5.99 19.83 21.54
N GLN A 9 -5.97 19.47 22.82
CA GLN A 9 -7.19 19.12 23.57
C GLN A 9 -8.14 20.31 23.65
N SER A 10 -7.64 21.51 23.96
CA SER A 10 -8.47 22.72 24.01
C SER A 10 -9.11 23.04 22.65
N ALA A 11 -8.35 22.92 21.56
CA ALA A 11 -8.88 23.13 20.21
C ALA A 11 -9.94 22.07 19.84
N TYR A 12 -9.71 20.82 20.21
CA TYR A 12 -10.66 19.73 19.95
C TYR A 12 -11.96 19.89 20.74
N SER A 13 -11.90 20.28 22.03
CA SER A 13 -13.12 20.55 22.82
C SER A 13 -13.99 21.64 22.20
N VAL A 14 -13.39 22.73 21.71
CA VAL A 14 -14.12 23.79 21.00
C VAL A 14 -14.73 23.26 19.70
N ALA A 15 -14.04 22.38 18.97
CA ALA A 15 -14.58 21.76 17.77
C ALA A 15 -15.77 20.84 18.09
N GLN A 16 -15.67 20.03 19.14
CA GLN A 16 -16.74 19.14 19.60
C GLN A 16 -18.03 19.93 19.89
N GLU A 17 -17.94 21.05 20.62
CA GLU A 17 -19.10 21.92 20.89
C GLU A 17 -19.73 22.47 19.59
N ARG A 18 -18.90 22.88 18.63
CA ARG A 18 -19.37 23.41 17.34
C ARG A 18 -20.09 22.36 16.50
N TYR A 19 -19.57 21.14 16.45
CA TYR A 19 -20.24 20.03 15.75
C TYR A 19 -21.52 19.61 16.47
N ALA A 20 -21.52 19.55 17.80
CA ALA A 20 -22.71 19.24 18.58
C ALA A 20 -23.86 20.24 18.34
N ALA A 21 -23.55 21.54 18.20
CA ALA A 21 -24.54 22.57 17.86
C ALA A 21 -25.21 22.36 16.48
N LEU A 22 -24.58 21.60 15.59
CA LEU A 22 -25.11 21.21 14.28
C LEU A 22 -25.75 19.81 14.29
N GLY A 23 -25.83 19.15 15.44
CA GLY A 23 -26.33 17.78 15.59
C GLY A 23 -25.30 16.69 15.25
N GLY A 24 -24.02 17.03 15.12
CA GLY A 24 -22.94 16.07 14.90
C GLY A 24 -22.36 15.52 16.20
N ASP A 25 -21.89 14.27 16.17
CA ASP A 25 -21.17 13.60 17.26
C ASP A 25 -19.75 13.24 16.79
N THR A 26 -18.75 13.99 17.25
CA THR A 26 -17.35 13.78 16.84
C THR A 26 -16.74 12.53 17.45
N GLU A 27 -17.15 12.13 18.66
CA GLU A 27 -16.65 10.92 19.30
C GLU A 27 -17.17 9.68 18.57
N HIS A 28 -18.45 9.67 18.20
CA HIS A 28 -19.00 8.62 17.35
C HIS A 28 -18.32 8.57 15.99
N ALA A 29 -18.08 9.73 15.35
CA ALA A 29 -17.39 9.79 14.07
C ALA A 29 -15.95 9.27 14.13
N LEU A 30 -15.18 9.62 15.18
CA LEU A 30 -13.83 9.11 15.38
C LEU A 30 -13.81 7.61 15.70
N ALA A 31 -14.78 7.13 16.49
CA ALA A 31 -14.94 5.71 16.76
C ALA A 31 -15.26 4.92 15.49
N ALA A 32 -16.10 5.45 14.60
CA ALA A 32 -16.36 4.86 13.30
C ALA A 32 -15.12 4.89 12.40
N LEU A 33 -14.45 6.05 12.29
CA LEU A 33 -13.26 6.25 11.47
C LEU A 33 -12.14 5.28 11.81
N LYS A 34 -11.91 5.03 13.11
CA LYS A 34 -10.91 4.07 13.59
C LYS A 34 -11.05 2.66 12.99
N ASN A 35 -12.27 2.27 12.61
CA ASN A 35 -12.57 0.94 12.09
C ASN A 35 -12.59 0.86 10.55
N ILE A 36 -12.40 1.99 9.86
CA ILE A 36 -12.36 2.03 8.40
C ILE A 36 -10.93 1.71 7.94
N ALA A 37 -10.75 0.53 7.35
CA ALA A 37 -9.47 0.14 6.76
C ALA A 37 -9.32 0.69 5.34
N ILE A 38 -8.21 1.37 5.08
CA ILE A 38 -7.81 1.76 3.72
C ILE A 38 -6.82 0.72 3.20
N SER A 39 -6.98 0.30 1.94
CA SER A 39 -6.04 -0.59 1.28
C SER A 39 -5.01 0.24 0.50
N LEU A 40 -3.79 0.31 1.02
CA LEU A 40 -2.69 1.06 0.41
C LEU A 40 -2.06 0.23 -0.70
N HIS A 41 -1.75 0.87 -1.82
CA HIS A 41 -1.18 0.21 -2.97
C HIS A 41 0.34 0.05 -2.84
N CYS A 42 0.85 -1.17 -2.99
CA CYS A 42 2.27 -1.46 -2.82
C CYS A 42 3.15 -0.75 -3.85
N TRP A 43 2.64 -0.54 -5.06
CA TRP A 43 3.43 -0.09 -6.21
C TRP A 43 3.87 1.36 -6.16
N GLN A 44 3.38 2.14 -5.20
CA GLN A 44 3.90 3.48 -4.97
C GLN A 44 5.34 3.45 -4.46
N GLY A 45 5.75 2.42 -3.72
CA GLY A 45 7.07 2.41 -3.09
C GLY A 45 8.24 2.20 -4.05
N ASP A 46 7.98 1.69 -5.26
CA ASP A 46 9.02 1.29 -6.22
C ASP A 46 8.74 1.74 -7.67
N ASP A 47 7.79 2.66 -7.85
CA ASP A 47 7.33 3.13 -9.16
C ASP A 47 6.77 2.03 -10.08
N VAL A 48 6.00 1.09 -9.52
CA VAL A 48 5.45 -0.08 -10.26
C VAL A 48 6.55 -0.97 -10.84
N GLY A 49 7.71 -1.04 -10.18
CA GLY A 49 8.85 -1.82 -10.63
C GLY A 49 8.62 -3.34 -10.52
N GLY A 50 8.02 -3.78 -9.42
CA GLY A 50 7.93 -5.20 -9.06
C GLY A 50 9.31 -5.84 -8.84
N PHE A 51 9.30 -7.15 -8.56
CA PHE A 51 10.49 -7.95 -8.28
C PHE A 51 10.73 -9.07 -9.29
N GLU A 52 9.78 -9.32 -10.21
CA GLU A 52 9.90 -10.31 -11.28
C GLU A 52 10.92 -9.90 -12.36
N ASN A 53 10.89 -8.64 -12.81
CA ASN A 53 11.73 -8.09 -13.87
C ASN A 53 12.34 -6.74 -13.46
N THR A 54 13.26 -6.76 -12.50
CA THR A 54 13.93 -5.55 -12.01
C THR A 54 14.62 -4.79 -13.17
N GLY A 55 14.06 -3.65 -13.56
CA GLY A 55 14.58 -2.79 -14.64
C GLY A 55 13.84 -2.88 -15.98
N GLY A 56 12.74 -3.64 -16.09
CA GLY A 56 11.85 -3.58 -17.24
C GLY A 56 11.12 -2.24 -17.35
N GLU A 57 10.79 -1.82 -18.59
CA GLU A 57 9.96 -0.63 -18.79
C GLU A 57 8.50 -0.91 -18.41
N LEU A 58 7.87 0.08 -17.76
CA LEU A 58 6.45 0.03 -17.45
C LEU A 58 5.63 0.14 -18.75
N GLY A 59 4.84 -0.90 -19.05
CA GLY A 59 3.98 -0.98 -20.23
C GLY A 59 2.49 -0.78 -19.91
N GLY A 60 1.63 -1.07 -20.89
CA GLY A 60 0.17 -1.05 -20.69
C GLY A 60 -0.45 0.36 -20.58
N GLY A 61 0.26 1.40 -21.03
CA GLY A 61 -0.22 2.79 -20.96
C GLY A 61 -0.07 3.44 -19.58
N LEU A 62 0.57 2.75 -18.64
CA LEU A 62 0.92 3.29 -17.32
C LEU A 62 2.24 4.06 -17.39
N ALA A 63 2.36 5.10 -16.58
CA ALA A 63 3.58 5.88 -16.47
C ALA A 63 3.81 6.32 -15.02
N THR A 64 5.05 6.21 -14.57
CA THR A 64 5.56 6.88 -13.37
C THR A 64 6.48 8.01 -13.80
N THR A 65 6.35 9.17 -13.16
CA THR A 65 7.04 10.39 -13.61
C THR A 65 7.87 11.00 -12.49
N GLY A 66 9.04 11.51 -12.84
CA GLY A 66 10.01 12.06 -11.88
C GLY A 66 11.10 11.05 -11.53
N ASN A 67 12.20 11.56 -10.98
CA ASN A 67 13.39 10.78 -10.61
C ASN A 67 13.76 11.03 -9.15
N TYR A 68 12.76 11.05 -8.26
CA TYR A 68 13.03 11.24 -6.83
C TYR A 68 13.81 10.02 -6.31
N PRO A 69 14.95 10.20 -5.61
CA PRO A 69 15.78 9.09 -5.19
C PRO A 69 15.14 8.29 -4.06
N GLY A 70 15.56 7.04 -3.89
CA GLY A 70 15.23 6.23 -2.71
C GLY A 70 14.07 5.25 -2.86
N LYS A 71 13.57 5.02 -4.08
CA LYS A 71 12.57 3.98 -4.32
C LYS A 71 13.06 2.60 -3.88
N ALA A 72 12.16 1.78 -3.34
CA ALA A 72 12.45 0.42 -2.94
C ALA A 72 12.87 -0.45 -4.15
N ARG A 73 13.82 -1.35 -3.92
CA ARG A 73 14.36 -2.27 -4.94
C ARG A 73 14.18 -3.73 -4.57
N THR A 74 13.79 -4.00 -3.33
CA THR A 74 13.53 -5.34 -2.79
C THR A 74 12.26 -5.33 -1.96
N ALA A 75 11.70 -6.52 -1.73
CA ALA A 75 10.54 -6.68 -0.84
C ALA A 75 10.84 -6.20 0.59
N ASP A 76 12.06 -6.37 1.08
CA ASP A 76 12.49 -5.91 2.40
C ASP A 76 12.55 -4.38 2.48
N GLU A 77 13.10 -3.71 1.47
CA GLU A 77 13.09 -2.25 1.39
C GLU A 77 11.64 -1.74 1.35
N LEU A 78 10.79 -2.35 0.51
CA LEU A 78 9.39 -1.94 0.37
C LEU A 78 8.59 -2.15 1.66
N ARG A 79 8.80 -3.26 2.38
CA ARG A 79 8.18 -3.50 3.69
C ARG A 79 8.64 -2.47 4.72
N SER A 80 9.92 -2.09 4.73
CA SER A 80 10.43 -1.05 5.61
C SER A 80 9.81 0.33 5.31
N ASP A 81 9.62 0.66 4.04
CA ASP A 81 8.94 1.90 3.63
C ASP A 81 7.46 1.90 4.06
N LEU A 82 6.80 0.76 3.90
CA LEU A 82 5.42 0.56 4.36
C LEU A 82 5.31 0.67 5.88
N ASP A 83 6.22 0.09 6.65
CA ASP A 83 6.23 0.20 8.13
C ASP A 83 6.31 1.66 8.57
N LEU A 84 7.14 2.47 7.90
CA LEU A 84 7.21 3.90 8.15
C LEU A 84 5.89 4.59 7.81
N ALA A 85 5.30 4.28 6.65
CA ALA A 85 4.04 4.87 6.22
C ALA A 85 2.90 4.54 7.20
N TYR A 86 2.71 3.26 7.55
CA TYR A 86 1.67 2.83 8.48
C TYR A 86 1.85 3.40 9.88
N ARG A 87 3.08 3.60 10.34
CA ARG A 87 3.33 4.30 11.63
C ARG A 87 2.81 5.74 11.63
N LEU A 88 2.78 6.39 10.46
CA LEU A 88 2.34 7.78 10.31
C LEU A 88 0.84 7.91 9.97
N ILE A 89 0.17 6.81 9.64
CA ILE A 89 -1.25 6.80 9.23
C ILE A 89 -2.09 6.17 10.35
N PRO A 90 -3.02 6.92 10.98
CA PRO A 90 -3.85 6.38 12.06
C PRO A 90 -4.83 5.30 11.58
N GLY A 91 -4.85 4.18 12.30
CA GLY A 91 -5.82 3.11 12.09
C GLY A 91 -5.15 1.77 11.77
N GLN A 92 -5.99 0.76 11.54
CA GLN A 92 -5.57 -0.55 11.06
C GLN A 92 -5.91 -0.65 9.57
N HIS A 93 -4.92 -0.92 8.73
CA HIS A 93 -5.06 -0.80 7.28
C HIS A 93 -4.58 -2.06 6.57
N ARG A 94 -4.85 -2.11 5.26
CA ARG A 94 -4.56 -3.25 4.39
C ARG A 94 -3.50 -2.86 3.37
N LEU A 95 -2.79 -3.85 2.84
CA LEU A 95 -1.90 -3.69 1.70
C LEU A 95 -2.53 -4.33 0.47
N ASN A 96 -2.57 -3.60 -0.63
CA ASN A 96 -2.98 -4.08 -1.94
C ASN A 96 -1.75 -4.50 -2.75
N LEU A 97 -1.59 -5.81 -2.97
CA LEU A 97 -0.44 -6.38 -3.68
C LEU A 97 -0.74 -6.64 -5.16
N HIS A 98 0.30 -6.54 -5.98
CA HIS A 98 0.28 -7.03 -7.34
C HIS A 98 1.10 -8.32 -7.47
N ALA A 99 0.76 -9.18 -8.42
CA ALA A 99 1.48 -10.45 -8.64
C ALA A 99 2.97 -10.24 -8.95
N ILE A 100 3.36 -9.12 -9.58
CA ILE A 100 4.77 -8.77 -9.86
C ILE A 100 5.61 -8.53 -8.61
N TYR A 101 5.01 -8.45 -7.42
CA TYR A 101 5.70 -8.35 -6.12
C TYR A 101 6.01 -9.70 -5.49
N ALA A 102 5.92 -10.79 -6.25
CA ALA A 102 6.30 -12.14 -5.83
C ALA A 102 7.79 -12.21 -5.42
N GLU A 103 8.07 -12.94 -4.35
CA GLU A 103 9.40 -13.24 -3.83
C GLU A 103 9.84 -14.63 -4.27
N THR A 104 10.42 -14.73 -5.47
CA THR A 104 10.79 -16.02 -6.09
C THR A 104 12.19 -16.52 -5.70
N GLY A 105 12.88 -15.82 -4.80
CA GLY A 105 14.25 -16.14 -4.41
C GLY A 105 15.27 -16.02 -5.56
N GLY A 106 15.01 -15.12 -6.51
CA GLY A 106 15.85 -14.90 -7.70
C GLY A 106 15.64 -15.91 -8.82
N LYS A 107 14.65 -16.81 -8.70
CA LYS A 107 14.26 -17.70 -9.80
C LYS A 107 13.26 -16.99 -10.71
N GLN A 108 13.41 -17.17 -12.01
CA GLN A 108 12.36 -16.77 -12.95
C GLN A 108 11.19 -17.74 -12.80
N VAL A 109 10.01 -17.21 -12.53
CA VAL A 109 8.75 -17.94 -12.43
C VAL A 109 7.76 -17.21 -13.32
N GLU A 110 7.15 -17.93 -14.26
CA GLU A 110 6.14 -17.33 -15.13
C GLU A 110 4.93 -16.86 -14.30
N SER A 111 4.33 -15.75 -14.71
CA SER A 111 3.15 -15.18 -14.01
C SER A 111 2.00 -16.19 -13.85
N THR A 112 1.86 -17.16 -14.77
CA THR A 112 0.85 -18.24 -14.69
C THR A 112 1.15 -19.29 -13.64
N ASP A 113 2.41 -19.40 -13.22
CA ASP A 113 2.92 -20.43 -12.31
C ASP A 113 3.15 -19.88 -10.89
N LEU A 114 2.76 -18.63 -10.63
CA LEU A 114 2.85 -18.04 -9.30
C LEU A 114 1.95 -18.78 -8.30
N GLN A 115 2.52 -19.10 -7.14
CA GLN A 115 1.88 -19.83 -6.06
C GLN A 115 1.93 -19.05 -4.74
N PRO A 116 1.12 -19.42 -3.73
CA PRO A 116 1.13 -18.75 -2.42
C PRO A 116 2.49 -18.69 -1.74
N GLU A 117 3.38 -19.66 -1.99
CA GLU A 117 4.74 -19.67 -1.43
C GLU A 117 5.58 -18.47 -1.86
N HIS A 118 5.35 -17.92 -3.06
CA HIS A 118 6.03 -16.71 -3.53
C HIS A 118 5.54 -15.44 -2.81
N PHE A 119 4.52 -15.54 -1.96
CA PHE A 119 3.99 -14.42 -1.17
C PHE A 119 4.08 -14.70 0.34
N ALA A 120 4.80 -15.75 0.75
CA ALA A 120 4.91 -16.12 2.16
C ALA A 120 5.50 -14.99 3.01
N GLY A 121 6.53 -14.30 2.53
CA GLY A 121 7.12 -13.15 3.24
C GLY A 121 6.13 -12.00 3.44
N TRP A 122 5.31 -11.71 2.44
CA TRP A 122 4.19 -10.76 2.55
C TRP A 122 3.14 -11.19 3.56
N LEU A 123 2.75 -12.47 3.56
CA LEU A 123 1.78 -13.02 4.50
C LEU A 123 2.29 -12.94 5.94
N ASP A 124 3.56 -13.28 6.18
CA ASP A 124 4.16 -13.25 7.51
C ASP A 124 4.32 -11.82 8.02
N TRP A 125 4.79 -10.90 7.17
CA TRP A 125 4.87 -9.46 7.51
C TRP A 125 3.48 -8.87 7.81
N ALA A 126 2.47 -9.19 6.99
CA ALA A 126 1.13 -8.67 7.19
C ALA A 126 0.51 -9.21 8.49
N LYS A 127 0.69 -10.49 8.80
CA LYS A 127 0.25 -11.08 10.08
C LYS A 127 0.93 -10.43 11.28
N ALA A 128 2.26 -10.23 11.22
CA ALA A 128 3.02 -9.64 12.30
C ALA A 128 2.56 -8.21 12.65
N ASN A 129 2.11 -7.46 11.63
CA ASN A 129 1.64 -6.08 11.77
C ASN A 129 0.11 -5.94 11.81
N ASN A 130 -0.62 -7.06 11.82
CA ASN A 130 -2.09 -7.10 11.78
C ASN A 130 -2.69 -6.34 10.57
N HIS A 131 -2.01 -6.40 9.43
CA HIS A 131 -2.50 -5.89 8.15
C HIS A 131 -3.33 -6.95 7.42
N GLY A 132 -4.41 -6.53 6.79
CA GLY A 132 -5.06 -7.36 5.77
C GLY A 132 -4.34 -7.26 4.44
N LEU A 133 -4.46 -8.29 3.59
CA LEU A 133 -3.92 -8.29 2.23
C LEU A 133 -5.04 -8.36 1.20
N ASP A 134 -4.96 -7.49 0.20
CA ASP A 134 -5.68 -7.53 -1.07
C ASP A 134 -4.70 -7.94 -2.19
N PHE A 135 -5.22 -8.42 -3.32
CA PHE A 135 -4.38 -8.99 -4.37
C PHE A 135 -4.91 -8.68 -5.77
N ASN A 136 -3.98 -8.49 -6.71
CA ASN A 136 -4.26 -8.25 -8.12
C ASN A 136 -3.34 -9.13 -9.00
N PRO A 137 -3.88 -9.81 -10.02
CA PRO A 137 -3.05 -10.37 -11.08
C PRO A 137 -2.38 -9.23 -11.87
N THR A 138 -1.15 -9.44 -12.36
CA THR A 138 -0.49 -8.49 -13.27
C THR A 138 -0.73 -8.88 -14.72
N CYS A 139 -1.46 -8.02 -15.44
CA CYS A 139 -1.80 -8.22 -16.85
C CYS A 139 -1.20 -7.12 -17.73
N PHE A 140 -0.04 -6.59 -17.37
CA PHE A 140 0.70 -5.54 -18.08
C PHE A 140 2.20 -5.75 -17.91
N SER A 141 3.02 -4.95 -18.62
CA SER A 141 4.50 -5.04 -18.59
C SER A 141 5.05 -6.45 -18.85
N HIS A 142 4.37 -7.21 -19.68
CA HIS A 142 4.74 -8.57 -20.05
C HIS A 142 4.77 -8.72 -21.58
N PRO A 143 5.69 -9.51 -22.18
CA PRO A 143 5.73 -9.71 -23.63
C PRO A 143 4.40 -10.16 -24.24
N MET A 144 3.62 -10.96 -23.51
CA MET A 144 2.29 -11.41 -23.95
C MET A 144 1.19 -10.34 -23.89
N ALA A 145 1.46 -9.17 -23.30
CA ALA A 145 0.54 -8.04 -23.26
C ALA A 145 0.98 -6.89 -24.18
N ALA A 146 2.04 -7.09 -24.99
CA ALA A 146 2.66 -6.04 -25.78
C ALA A 146 1.80 -5.57 -26.97
N ASP A 147 0.84 -6.38 -27.43
CA ASP A 147 -0.10 -6.03 -28.48
C ASP A 147 -1.31 -5.23 -27.98
N GLY A 148 -1.40 -4.99 -26.66
CA GLY A 148 -2.48 -4.22 -26.03
C GLY A 148 -3.71 -5.05 -25.65
N PHE A 149 -3.69 -6.37 -25.81
CA PHE A 149 -4.78 -7.27 -25.43
C PHE A 149 -4.30 -8.32 -24.44
N THR A 150 -5.18 -8.80 -23.55
CA THR A 150 -4.85 -9.85 -22.57
C THR A 150 -5.97 -10.88 -22.41
N LEU A 151 -7.04 -10.53 -21.69
CA LEU A 151 -8.16 -11.44 -21.44
C LEU A 151 -9.03 -11.64 -22.68
N ALA A 152 -9.38 -12.90 -22.96
CA ALA A 152 -10.33 -13.33 -23.99
C ALA A 152 -11.40 -14.24 -23.37
#